data_AF-A0A846GSU3-F1
#
_entry.id   AF-A0A846GSU3-F1
#
_cell.length_a   1.000
_cell.length_b   1.000
_cell.length_c   1.000
_cell.angle_alpha   90.00
_cell.angle_beta   90.00
_cell.angle_gamma   90.00
#
_symmetry.space_group_name_H-M   'P 1'
#
loop_
_entity.id
_entity.type
_entity.pdbx_description
1 polymer ?
#
loop_
_entity_poly.entity_id
_entity_poly.type
_entity_poly.pdbx_seq_one_letter_code
_entity_poly.pdbx_strand_id
1 'polypeptide(L)'
;MKSPESDICQEVTALENAPTLRPGQQGDKVRILQKLLLKKYGYRQKQVPLDGTYNDGTVAAIKKFQLKNSLSADGIVGPQTWKLLVEQSGCL
;
A
#
# COMPACT_ATOMS: atom_id res chain seq x y z
N MET A 1 2.76 -18.63 -18.77
CA MET A 1 2.37 -17.21 -18.92
C MET A 1 1.76 -16.79 -17.59
N LYS A 2 2.44 -15.96 -16.78
CA LYS A 2 1.88 -15.49 -15.50
C LYS A 2 0.89 -14.36 -15.76
N SER A 3 -0.31 -14.45 -15.19
CA SER A 3 -1.29 -13.37 -15.24
C SER A 3 -0.80 -12.16 -14.44
N PRO A 4 -0.98 -10.92 -14.93
CA PRO A 4 -0.54 -9.71 -14.22
C PRO A 4 -1.21 -9.52 -12.84
N GLU A 5 -2.35 -10.18 -12.58
CA GLU A 5 -2.99 -10.24 -11.27
C GLU A 5 -2.36 -11.25 -10.31
N SER A 6 -1.70 -12.29 -10.83
CA SER A 6 -0.97 -13.28 -10.01
C SER A 6 0.31 -12.68 -9.43
N ASP A 7 1.01 -11.84 -10.18
CA ASP A 7 2.29 -11.25 -9.74
C ASP A 7 2.12 -10.27 -8.57
N ILE A 8 1.04 -9.48 -8.54
CA ILE A 8 0.84 -8.52 -7.45
C ILE A 8 0.55 -9.19 -6.11
N CYS A 9 -0.17 -10.32 -6.10
CA CYS A 9 -0.47 -11.03 -4.87
C CYS A 9 0.77 -11.71 -4.26
N GLN A 10 1.75 -12.10 -5.07
CA GLN A 10 3.05 -12.58 -4.57
C GLN A 10 3.87 -11.45 -3.93
N GLU A 11 3.85 -10.24 -4.50
CA GLU A 11 4.53 -9.08 -3.92
C GLU A 11 3.85 -8.58 -2.63
N VAL A 12 2.51 -8.64 -2.58
CA VAL A 12 1.68 -8.10 -1.48
C VAL A 12 1.71 -8.98 -0.24
N THR A 13 1.75 -10.31 -0.38
CA THR A 13 1.94 -11.21 0.78
C THR A 13 3.27 -10.94 1.49
N ALA A 14 4.31 -10.55 0.77
CA ALA A 14 5.60 -10.15 1.35
C ALA A 14 5.56 -8.80 2.11
N LEU A 15 4.39 -8.14 2.22
CA LEU A 15 4.19 -6.90 2.97
C LEU A 15 3.58 -7.10 4.35
N GLU A 16 2.98 -8.25 4.67
CA GLU A 16 2.31 -8.47 5.97
C GLU A 16 3.25 -8.20 7.16
N ASN A 17 4.53 -8.58 6.99
CA ASN A 17 5.61 -8.36 7.96
C ASN A 17 6.62 -7.31 7.48
N ALA A 18 6.23 -6.40 6.59
CA ALA A 18 7.12 -5.34 6.11
C ALA A 18 7.46 -4.34 7.23
N PRO A 19 8.64 -3.69 7.15
CA PRO A 19 8.98 -2.61 8.07
C PRO A 19 7.94 -1.48 8.01
N THR A 20 7.89 -0.72 9.10
CA THR A 20 6.99 0.44 9.18
C THR A 20 7.40 1.49 8.13
N LEU A 21 6.43 1.92 7.31
CA LEU A 21 6.65 2.97 6.32
C LEU A 21 6.16 4.34 6.81
N ARG A 22 6.94 5.38 6.55
CA ARG A 22 6.71 6.77 6.95
C ARG A 22 6.89 7.75 5.78
N PRO A 23 6.25 8.94 5.84
CA PRO A 23 6.47 9.99 4.85
C PRO A 23 7.97 10.27 4.61
N GLY A 24 8.34 10.48 3.35
CA GLY A 24 9.72 10.75 2.92
C GLY A 24 10.61 9.51 2.73
N GLN A 25 10.19 8.34 3.20
CA GLN A 25 10.91 7.10 2.91
C GLN A 25 10.78 6.68 1.45
N GLN A 26 11.73 5.88 0.98
CA GLN A 26 11.78 5.40 -0.40
C GLN A 26 12.15 3.91 -0.45
N GLY A 27 11.84 3.26 -1.57
CA GLY A 27 12.31 1.91 -1.88
C GLY A 27 11.22 0.97 -2.35
N ASP A 28 11.59 -0.29 -2.56
CA ASP A 28 10.73 -1.28 -3.20
C ASP A 28 9.43 -1.53 -2.44
N LYS A 29 9.48 -1.52 -1.10
CA LYS A 29 8.27 -1.69 -0.27
C LYS A 29 7.26 -0.56 -0.47
N VAL A 30 7.74 0.68 -0.64
CA VAL A 30 6.88 1.82 -0.99
C VAL A 30 6.31 1.64 -2.40
N ARG A 31 7.13 1.21 -3.35
CA ARG A 31 6.68 0.97 -4.73
C ARG A 31 5.61 -0.13 -4.79
N ILE A 32 5.77 -1.22 -4.05
CA ILE A 32 4.77 -2.30 -3.95
C ILE A 32 3.48 -1.76 -3.31
N LEU A 33 3.58 -0.97 -2.24
CA LEU A 33 2.42 -0.32 -1.63
C LEU A 33 1.67 0.55 -2.65
N GLN A 34 2.39 1.39 -3.39
CA GLN A 34 1.79 2.24 -4.43
C GLN A 34 1.11 1.40 -5.51
N LYS A 35 1.74 0.32 -6.00
CA LYS A 35 1.10 -0.63 -6.93
C LYS A 35 -0.21 -1.17 -6.35
N LEU A 36 -0.20 -1.60 -5.09
CA LEU A 36 -1.36 -2.13 -4.41
C LEU A 36 -2.49 -1.10 -4.35
N LEU A 37 -2.18 0.14 -3.96
CA LEU A 37 -3.14 1.25 -3.91
C LEU A 37 -3.77 1.51 -5.29
N LEU A 38 -2.95 1.50 -6.35
CA LEU A 38 -3.40 1.73 -7.72
C LEU A 38 -4.26 0.59 -8.28
N LYS A 39 -3.94 -0.67 -7.93
CA LYS A 39 -4.58 -1.86 -8.52
C LYS A 39 -5.79 -2.37 -7.74
N LYS A 40 -5.78 -2.26 -6.41
CA LYS A 40 -6.81 -2.85 -5.53
C LYS A 40 -7.68 -1.82 -4.82
N TYR A 41 -7.17 -0.61 -4.60
CA TYR A 41 -7.85 0.43 -3.82
C TYR A 41 -8.39 1.60 -4.66
N GLY A 42 -8.35 1.49 -5.99
CA GLY A 42 -9.01 2.42 -6.91
C GLY A 42 -8.31 3.77 -7.08
N TYR A 43 -7.06 3.91 -6.63
CA TYR A 43 -6.26 5.12 -6.85
C TYR A 43 -5.72 5.19 -8.28
N ARG A 44 -5.49 6.41 -8.76
CA ARG A 44 -4.85 6.67 -10.06
C ARG A 44 -3.43 7.22 -9.86
N GLN A 45 -2.56 7.05 -10.85
CA GLN A 45 -1.16 7.52 -10.76
C GLN A 45 -1.02 9.02 -10.50
N LYS A 46 -2.00 9.83 -10.96
CA LYS A 46 -2.06 11.27 -10.64
C LYS A 46 -2.25 11.57 -9.14
N GLN A 47 -2.79 10.61 -8.38
CA GLN A 47 -3.03 10.72 -6.94
C GLN A 47 -1.94 10.01 -6.15
N VAL A 48 -1.49 8.84 -6.63
CA VAL A 48 -0.44 8.03 -6.01
C VAL A 48 0.60 7.72 -7.10
N PRO A 49 1.64 8.55 -7.25
CA PRO A 49 2.73 8.27 -8.19
C PRO A 49 3.37 6.91 -7.91
N LEU A 50 3.74 6.17 -8.95
CA LEU A 50 4.46 4.89 -8.82
C LEU A 50 5.98 5.11 -8.92
N ASP A 51 6.50 5.95 -8.06
CA ASP A 51 7.90 6.40 -8.05
C ASP A 51 8.75 5.71 -6.97
N GLY A 52 8.13 4.94 -6.07
CA GLY A 52 8.79 4.33 -4.92
C GLY A 52 9.12 5.32 -3.80
N THR A 53 8.56 6.53 -3.81
CA THR A 53 8.72 7.54 -2.76
C THR A 53 7.43 7.72 -1.97
N TYR A 54 7.52 7.71 -0.64
CA TYR A 54 6.37 7.88 0.24
C TYR A 54 6.02 9.37 0.31
N ASN A 55 5.41 9.84 -0.77
CA ASN A 55 4.99 11.22 -1.01
C ASN A 55 3.60 11.50 -0.42
N ASP A 56 3.19 12.77 -0.45
CA ASP A 56 1.90 13.23 0.09
C ASP A 56 0.69 12.52 -0.51
N GLY A 57 0.78 12.11 -1.79
CA GLY A 57 -0.24 11.30 -2.44
C GLY A 57 -0.41 9.93 -1.78
N THR A 58 0.70 9.28 -1.47
CA THR A 58 0.74 8.01 -0.74
C THR A 58 0.23 8.18 0.70
N VAL A 59 0.66 9.25 1.40
CA VAL A 59 0.18 9.59 2.75
C VAL A 59 -1.34 9.75 2.76
N ALA A 60 -1.88 10.55 1.84
CA ALA A 60 -3.32 10.80 1.76
C ALA A 60 -4.11 9.52 1.48
N ALA A 61 -3.59 8.63 0.63
CA ALA A 61 -4.21 7.34 0.35
C ALA A 61 -4.25 6.42 1.58
N ILE A 62 -3.15 6.37 2.34
CA ILE A 62 -3.08 5.59 3.57
C ILE A 62 -3.99 6.15 4.66
N LYS A 63 -4.02 7.47 4.87
CA LYS A 63 -4.95 8.09 5.83
C LYS A 63 -6.40 7.75 5.52
N LYS A 64 -6.80 7.80 4.25
CA LYS A 64 -8.15 7.39 3.83
C LYS A 64 -8.43 5.91 4.10
N PHE A 65 -7.46 5.03 3.83
CA PHE A 65 -7.59 3.61 4.13
C PHE A 65 -7.73 3.35 5.64
N GLN A 66 -6.89 4.01 6.45
CA GLN A 66 -6.92 3.92 7.90
C GLN A 66 -8.27 4.40 8.46
N LEU A 67 -8.77 5.56 8.02
CA LEU A 67 -10.09 6.07 8.41
C LEU A 67 -11.22 5.09 8.08
N LYS A 68 -11.20 4.52 6.86
CA LYS A 68 -12.22 3.55 6.42
C LYS A 68 -12.23 2.28 7.28
N ASN A 69 -11.10 1.94 7.88
CA ASN A 69 -10.92 0.74 8.69
C ASN A 69 -10.84 1.01 10.20
N SER A 70 -11.31 2.18 10.64
CA SER A 70 -11.35 2.56 12.06
C SER A 70 -9.97 2.53 12.74
N LEU A 71 -8.89 2.79 11.99
CA LEU A 71 -7.54 2.97 12.51
C LEU A 71 -7.25 4.45 12.75
N SER A 72 -6.22 4.74 13.55
CA SER A 72 -5.64 6.09 13.61
C SER A 72 -5.13 6.50 12.22
N ALA A 73 -5.61 7.63 11.71
CA ALA A 73 -5.30 8.13 10.38
C ALA A 73 -4.01 8.97 10.33
N ASP A 74 -2.93 8.42 10.87
CA ASP A 74 -1.62 9.08 10.99
C ASP A 74 -0.84 9.09 9.66
N GLY A 75 -1.22 8.25 8.70
CA GLY A 75 -0.51 8.10 7.43
C GLY A 75 0.77 7.28 7.54
N ILE A 76 0.94 6.50 8.61
CA ILE A 76 2.07 5.59 8.84
C ILE A 76 1.60 4.15 8.59
N VAL A 77 2.33 3.40 7.77
CA VAL A 77 2.00 1.98 7.52
C VAL A 77 2.75 1.12 8.52
N GLY A 78 2.14 0.91 9.69
CA GLY A 78 2.60 -0.04 10.69
C GLY A 78 2.00 -1.45 10.51
N PRO A 79 2.32 -2.42 11.40
CA PRO A 79 1.88 -3.80 11.28
C PRO A 79 0.36 -3.98 11.12
N GLN A 80 -0.45 -3.22 11.86
CA GLN A 80 -1.91 -3.28 11.74
C GLN A 80 -2.42 -2.77 10.38
N THR A 81 -1.79 -1.71 9.85
CA THR A 81 -2.15 -1.19 8.53
C THR A 81 -1.75 -2.17 7.43
N TRP A 82 -0.56 -2.78 7.54
CA TRP A 82 -0.11 -3.82 6.60
C TRP A 82 -1.05 -5.00 6.58
N LYS A 83 -1.38 -5.57 7.75
CA LYS A 83 -2.28 -6.69 7.88
C LYS A 83 -3.61 -6.45 7.13
N LEU A 84 -4.27 -5.32 7.41
CA LEU A 84 -5.54 -5.00 6.77
C LEU A 84 -5.40 -4.71 5.27
N LEU A 85 -4.32 -4.07 4.84
CA LEU A 85 -4.05 -3.83 3.41
C LEU A 85 -3.91 -5.14 2.64
N VAL A 86 -3.24 -6.13 3.23
CA VAL A 86 -3.04 -7.46 2.64
C VAL A 86 -4.34 -8.25 2.67
N GLU A 87 -5.01 -8.35 3.83
CA GLU A 87 -6.29 -9.08 3.98
C GLU A 87 -7.37 -8.56 3.02
N GLN A 88 -7.53 -7.24 2.88
CA GLN A 88 -8.54 -6.65 2.01
C GLN A 88 -8.13 -6.55 0.53
N SER A 89 -6.88 -6.89 0.19
CA SER A 89 -6.43 -6.89 -1.21
C SER A 89 -7.00 -8.04 -2.04
N GLY A 90 -7.61 -9.04 -1.38
CA GLY A 90 -8.07 -10.28 -2.00
C GLY A 90 -6.94 -11.19 -2.49
N CYS A 91 -5.73 -11.00 -1.94
CA CYS A 91 -4.54 -11.81 -2.24
C CYS A 91 -4.25 -12.89 -1.18
N LEU A 92 -5.05 -12.95 -0.11
CA LEU A 92 -5.08 -14.00 0.90
C LEU A 92 -6.42 -14.73 0.85
#